data_AF-A2FID4-F1
#
_entry.id   AF-A2FID4-F1
#
_cell.length_a   1.000
_cell.length_b   1.000
_cell.length_c   1.000
_cell.angle_alpha   90.00
_cell.angle_beta   90.00
_cell.angle_gamma   90.00
#
_symmetry.space_group_name_H-M   'P 1'
#
loop_
_entity.id
_entity.type
_entity.pdbx_description
1 polymer ?
#
loop_
_entity_poly.entity_id
_entity_poly.type
_entity_poly.pdbx_seq_one_letter_code
_entity_poly.pdbx_strand_id
1 'polypeptide(L)'
;MSNNYGGKGAYTSGIVRFRTTKRIYLYIGGQGGKPSSCSTNTYALGGYNGGGNGGKDTHDDDPSGGGGGATDVRLVNDSDVASLASRIMVAVGGSGAVSGCYGAPGGNLTGFITSGYNNLKFSPSTTTQTAGNSLGIGANGKSHADTPGSGAGGGFYGGFGDKSESVNQNNEYVSVSSSGSSYVSGFEGCNSVNENGIHTNSPKHYSGIVFTNATILDGNSTFKSPDEWKEIGHSGNGAARITRIDSEICNDRVKSIFCPSMNLFYLSFH
;
A
#
# COMPACT_ATOMS: atom_id res chain seq x y z
N MET A 1 19.67 -15.92 1.75
CA MET A 1 18.55 -14.98 1.60
C MET A 1 17.57 -15.29 2.71
N SER A 2 17.29 -14.36 3.62
CA SER A 2 16.25 -14.58 4.64
C SER A 2 14.90 -14.60 3.93
N ASN A 3 14.14 -15.68 4.03
CA ASN A 3 12.77 -15.73 3.49
C ASN A 3 11.93 -14.66 4.19
N ASN A 4 11.63 -13.56 3.48
CA ASN A 4 10.71 -12.55 3.97
C ASN A 4 9.30 -13.01 3.63
N TYR A 5 8.55 -13.43 4.64
CA TYR A 5 7.17 -13.88 4.48
C TYR A 5 6.18 -12.72 4.41
N GLY A 6 6.59 -11.47 4.70
CA GLY A 6 5.70 -10.31 4.62
C GLY A 6 5.19 -10.04 3.20
N GLY A 7 3.97 -9.54 3.10
CA GLY A 7 3.38 -9.12 1.84
C GLY A 7 4.16 -7.96 1.22
N LYS A 8 4.41 -8.04 -0.08
CA LYS A 8 5.19 -7.04 -0.80
C LYS A 8 4.35 -5.82 -1.19
N GLY A 9 4.97 -4.64 -1.23
CA GLY A 9 4.34 -3.39 -1.64
C GLY A 9 4.00 -3.35 -3.13
N ALA A 10 2.99 -2.56 -3.46
CA ALA A 10 2.54 -2.27 -4.82
C ALA A 10 3.38 -1.16 -5.48
N TYR A 11 3.12 -0.90 -6.75
CA TYR A 11 3.77 0.17 -7.49
C TYR A 11 2.74 1.09 -8.14
N THR A 12 2.94 2.40 -8.02
CA THR A 12 2.16 3.39 -8.78
C THR A 12 3.05 4.37 -9.50
N SER A 13 2.60 4.84 -10.67
CA SER A 13 3.30 5.91 -11.38
C SER A 13 2.37 6.71 -12.28
N GLY A 14 2.86 7.86 -12.75
CA GLY A 14 2.14 8.68 -13.72
C GLY A 14 2.85 9.99 -14.02
N ILE A 15 2.32 10.72 -14.99
CA ILE A 15 2.80 12.05 -15.39
C ILE A 15 1.83 13.11 -14.91
N VAL A 16 2.33 14.15 -14.25
CA VAL A 16 1.53 15.29 -13.78
C VAL A 16 2.10 16.61 -14.29
N ARG A 17 1.22 17.54 -14.61
CA ARG A 17 1.58 18.92 -14.99
C ARG A 17 1.14 19.89 -13.90
N PHE A 18 2.10 20.62 -13.33
CA PHE A 18 1.82 21.72 -12.40
C PHE A 18 1.81 23.06 -13.16
N ARG A 19 0.65 23.70 -13.25
CA ARG A 19 0.52 25.02 -13.93
C ARG A 19 1.00 26.19 -13.08
N THR A 20 1.11 25.98 -11.77
CA THR A 20 1.63 26.93 -10.80
C THR A 20 2.55 26.21 -9.83
N THR A 21 3.39 26.94 -9.10
CA THR A 21 4.21 26.36 -8.03
C THR A 21 3.31 25.66 -7.02
N LYS A 22 3.61 24.39 -6.74
CA LYS A 22 2.90 23.57 -5.76
C LYS A 22 3.89 23.01 -4.75
N ARG A 23 3.51 23.08 -3.48
CA ARG A 23 4.17 22.32 -2.42
C ARG A 23 3.47 20.97 -2.31
N ILE A 24 4.27 19.91 -2.27
CA ILE A 24 3.81 18.54 -2.08
C ILE A 24 4.63 17.93 -0.94
N TYR A 25 4.06 16.94 -0.27
CA TYR A 25 4.68 16.26 0.85
C TYR A 25 4.78 14.77 0.54
N LEU A 26 5.97 14.21 0.73
CA LEU A 26 6.24 12.79 0.48
C LEU A 26 6.20 12.03 1.80
N TYR A 27 5.38 10.99 1.83
CA TYR A 27 5.26 10.07 2.94
C TYR A 27 5.78 8.73 2.44
N ILE A 28 6.93 8.29 2.95
CA ILE A 28 7.58 7.07 2.49
C ILE A 28 7.15 5.90 3.36
N GLY A 29 6.58 4.86 2.76
CA GLY A 29 6.18 3.65 3.46
C GLY A 29 7.37 3.01 4.16
N GLY A 30 7.12 2.47 5.32
CA GLY A 30 8.01 1.71 6.18
C GLY A 30 7.58 0.25 6.19
N GLN A 31 8.58 -0.61 6.30
CA GLN A 31 8.36 -2.05 6.41
C GLN A 31 7.59 -2.37 7.70
N GLY A 32 6.66 -3.32 7.62
CA GLY A 32 6.08 -3.94 8.81
C GLY A 32 7.15 -4.60 9.69
N GLY A 33 6.99 -4.46 11.00
CA GLY A 33 7.92 -4.99 11.98
C GLY A 33 7.93 -6.51 12.03
N LYS A 34 8.99 -7.02 12.65
CA LYS A 34 9.04 -8.37 13.20
C LYS A 34 8.88 -8.28 14.71
N PRO A 35 8.32 -9.30 15.37
CA PRO A 35 8.29 -9.34 16.83
C PRO A 35 9.72 -9.25 17.38
N SER A 36 9.89 -8.49 18.47
CA SER A 36 11.20 -8.25 19.10
C SER A 36 11.73 -9.46 19.88
N SER A 37 10.85 -10.38 20.24
CA SER A 37 11.16 -11.69 20.80
C SER A 37 10.01 -12.65 20.48
N CYS A 38 10.32 -13.95 20.39
CA CYS A 38 9.32 -15.00 20.54
C CYS A 38 9.01 -15.08 22.05
N SER A 39 7.98 -14.37 22.50
CA SER A 39 7.50 -14.45 23.88
C SER A 39 6.04 -14.02 23.98
N THR A 40 5.30 -14.58 24.94
CA THR A 40 3.92 -14.20 25.25
C THR A 40 3.73 -12.69 25.31
N ASN A 41 2.58 -12.21 24.82
CA ASN A 41 2.15 -10.81 24.84
C ASN A 41 3.00 -9.82 24.03
N THR A 42 3.92 -10.28 23.19
CA THR A 42 4.63 -9.43 22.21
C THR A 42 3.89 -9.37 20.88
N TYR A 43 4.15 -8.32 20.09
CA TYR A 43 3.58 -8.15 18.76
C TYR A 43 4.51 -7.34 17.88
N ALA A 44 4.39 -7.52 16.57
CA ALA A 44 5.10 -6.70 15.60
C ALA A 44 4.38 -5.36 15.36
N LEU A 45 5.14 -4.28 15.30
CA LEU A 45 4.59 -2.97 14.93
C LEU A 45 4.25 -2.92 13.44
N GLY A 46 3.17 -2.23 13.10
CA GLY A 46 2.86 -1.87 11.73
C GLY A 46 3.89 -0.89 11.17
N GLY A 47 4.11 -1.00 9.87
CA GLY A 47 4.93 -0.06 9.14
C GLY A 47 4.23 1.30 9.08
N TYR A 48 4.98 2.37 9.29
CA TYR A 48 4.57 3.68 8.78
C TYR A 48 4.32 3.54 7.26
N ASN A 49 3.46 4.24 6.57
CA ASN A 49 2.40 5.11 6.99
C ASN A 49 1.07 4.33 6.96
N GLY A 50 0.57 3.92 8.13
CA GLY A 50 -0.75 3.30 8.27
C GLY A 50 -0.81 1.77 8.16
N GLY A 51 0.31 1.05 8.24
CA GLY A 51 0.31 -0.39 8.41
C GLY A 51 -0.23 -0.80 9.78
N GLY A 52 -0.97 -1.91 9.84
CA GLY A 52 -1.51 -2.45 11.09
C GLY A 52 -0.46 -3.20 11.91
N ASN A 53 -0.62 -3.19 13.23
CA ASN A 53 0.17 -4.03 14.12
C ASN A 53 -0.22 -5.50 13.99
N GLY A 54 0.71 -6.42 14.23
CA GLY A 54 0.39 -7.83 14.43
C GLY A 54 -0.42 -8.05 15.72
N GLY A 55 -1.15 -9.16 15.77
CA GLY A 55 -1.76 -9.69 16.98
C GLY A 55 -0.72 -10.34 17.91
N LYS A 56 -1.06 -10.37 19.20
CA LYS A 56 -0.25 -11.01 20.25
C LYS A 56 -0.63 -12.48 20.38
N ASP A 57 0.36 -13.33 20.59
CA ASP A 57 0.10 -14.62 21.22
C ASP A 57 -0.09 -14.42 22.73
N THR A 58 -1.15 -14.97 23.29
CA THR A 58 -1.55 -14.82 24.69
C THR A 58 -1.26 -16.06 25.54
N HIS A 59 -0.80 -17.15 24.95
CA HIS A 59 -0.48 -18.42 25.61
C HIS A 59 0.97 -18.85 25.41
N ASP A 60 1.52 -18.68 24.21
CA ASP A 60 2.87 -19.11 23.83
C ASP A 60 3.74 -17.97 23.23
N ASP A 61 4.73 -18.32 22.42
CA ASP A 61 5.76 -17.45 21.91
C ASP A 61 5.73 -17.16 20.39
N ASP A 62 4.58 -17.31 19.72
CA ASP A 62 4.43 -17.14 18.24
C ASP A 62 3.64 -15.89 17.76
N PRO A 63 4.13 -14.66 18.02
CA PRO A 63 3.51 -13.43 17.54
C PRO A 63 3.57 -13.26 16.01
N SER A 64 2.56 -12.59 15.47
CA SER A 64 2.43 -12.33 14.04
C SER A 64 3.19 -11.09 13.56
N GLY A 65 3.41 -10.99 12.23
CA GLY A 65 4.06 -9.85 11.60
C GLY A 65 3.14 -8.62 11.44
N GLY A 66 3.74 -7.43 11.45
CA GLY A 66 3.04 -6.18 11.16
C GLY A 66 2.84 -5.97 9.67
N GLY A 67 1.79 -5.25 9.28
CA GLY A 67 1.55 -4.86 7.90
C GLY A 67 2.44 -3.71 7.46
N GLY A 68 2.80 -3.66 6.18
CA GLY A 68 3.54 -2.53 5.60
C GLY A 68 2.64 -1.30 5.43
N GLY A 69 3.20 -0.11 5.59
CA GLY A 69 2.47 1.12 5.32
C GLY A 69 2.66 1.62 3.90
N ALA A 70 1.88 2.65 3.53
CA ALA A 70 1.85 3.16 2.17
C ALA A 70 2.90 4.23 1.90
N THR A 71 3.40 4.26 0.66
CA THR A 71 4.16 5.39 0.12
C THR A 71 3.20 6.29 -0.65
N ASP A 72 3.07 7.55 -0.25
CA ASP A 72 2.11 8.47 -0.83
C ASP A 72 2.62 9.91 -0.95
N VAL A 73 1.94 10.69 -1.79
CA VAL A 73 2.17 12.13 -1.95
C VAL A 73 0.90 12.93 -1.64
N ARG A 74 1.06 13.97 -0.82
CA ARG A 74 -0.02 14.79 -0.25
C ARG A 74 0.11 16.26 -0.60
N LEU A 75 -1.02 16.96 -0.54
CA LEU A 75 -1.07 18.43 -0.62
C LEU A 75 -1.12 19.10 0.75
N VAL A 76 -1.43 18.35 1.80
CA VAL A 76 -1.48 18.80 3.20
C VAL A 76 -0.49 17.97 4.03
N ASN A 77 0.30 18.63 4.87
CA ASN A 77 1.29 17.99 5.73
C ASN A 77 0.74 17.81 7.14
N ASP A 78 0.03 16.71 7.33
CA ASP A 78 -0.47 16.30 8.64
C ASP A 78 -0.71 14.78 8.67
N SER A 79 -1.40 14.28 9.67
CA SER A 79 -1.81 12.88 9.84
C SER A 79 -3.33 12.71 9.91
N ASP A 80 -4.09 13.80 9.85
CA ASP A 80 -5.55 13.81 9.97
C ASP A 80 -6.29 13.42 8.67
N VAL A 81 -7.63 13.43 8.73
CA VAL A 81 -8.48 13.10 7.58
C VAL A 81 -8.25 14.06 6.40
N ALA A 82 -8.00 15.34 6.64
CA ALA A 82 -7.73 16.31 5.57
C ALA A 82 -6.40 15.98 4.84
N SER A 83 -5.37 15.60 5.59
CA SER A 83 -4.11 15.10 5.06
C SER A 83 -4.31 13.82 4.24
N LEU A 84 -4.99 12.82 4.81
CA LEU A 84 -5.28 11.55 4.12
C LEU A 84 -6.16 11.75 2.87
N ALA A 85 -7.11 12.68 2.91
CA ALA A 85 -7.93 13.04 1.76
C ALA A 85 -7.11 13.73 0.66
N SER A 86 -6.05 14.46 1.03
CA SER A 86 -5.19 15.21 0.11
C SER A 86 -4.18 14.36 -0.69
N ARG A 87 -4.23 13.04 -0.56
CA ARG A 87 -3.35 12.09 -1.27
C ARG A 87 -3.70 12.07 -2.76
N ILE A 88 -2.72 12.39 -3.61
CA ILE A 88 -2.91 12.41 -5.07
C ILE A 88 -2.37 11.14 -5.77
N MET A 89 -1.51 10.38 -5.09
CA MET A 89 -0.97 9.08 -5.53
C MET A 89 -0.53 8.27 -4.30
N VAL A 90 -0.82 6.97 -4.29
CA VAL A 90 -0.59 6.03 -3.19
C VAL A 90 -0.15 4.69 -3.75
N ALA A 91 1.07 4.26 -3.44
CA ALA A 91 1.52 2.87 -3.54
C ALA A 91 1.30 2.17 -2.19
N VAL A 92 0.56 1.06 -2.21
CA VAL A 92 0.10 0.41 -0.99
C VAL A 92 1.08 -0.64 -0.44
N GLY A 93 1.19 -0.75 0.88
CA GLY A 93 1.94 -1.82 1.55
C GLY A 93 1.18 -3.17 1.56
N GLY A 94 1.93 -4.26 1.63
CA GLY A 94 1.36 -5.60 1.86
C GLY A 94 1.01 -5.85 3.33
N SER A 95 0.31 -6.95 3.62
CA SER A 95 0.03 -7.35 5.01
C SER A 95 1.18 -8.11 5.67
N GLY A 96 1.11 -8.28 6.98
CA GLY A 96 2.06 -9.09 7.73
C GLY A 96 1.85 -10.58 7.50
N ALA A 97 2.82 -11.37 7.94
CA ALA A 97 2.81 -12.84 7.86
C ALA A 97 2.34 -13.49 9.17
N VAL A 98 1.91 -14.74 9.08
CA VAL A 98 1.53 -15.59 10.22
C VAL A 98 2.08 -16.99 10.00
N SER A 99 2.77 -17.58 10.98
CA SER A 99 3.12 -19.02 11.04
C SER A 99 3.53 -19.66 9.68
N GLY A 100 4.54 -19.08 9.03
CA GLY A 100 5.05 -19.55 7.72
C GLY A 100 4.14 -19.27 6.50
N CYS A 101 2.96 -18.69 6.69
CA CYS A 101 2.11 -18.16 5.62
C CYS A 101 2.62 -16.80 5.14
N TYR A 102 2.62 -16.62 3.83
CA TYR A 102 2.98 -15.35 3.22
C TYR A 102 1.89 -14.30 3.48
N GLY A 103 2.30 -13.08 3.78
CA GLY A 103 1.44 -11.90 3.82
C GLY A 103 0.87 -11.60 2.43
N ALA A 104 -0.31 -11.00 2.41
CA ALA A 104 -0.98 -10.64 1.19
C ALA A 104 -0.25 -9.46 0.50
N PRO A 105 0.00 -9.54 -0.82
CA PRO A 105 0.66 -8.47 -1.56
C PRO A 105 -0.21 -7.21 -1.60
N GLY A 106 0.43 -6.05 -1.67
CA GLY A 106 -0.24 -4.76 -1.82
C GLY A 106 -1.22 -4.76 -3.00
N GLY A 107 -2.41 -4.23 -2.80
CA GLY A 107 -3.46 -4.17 -3.81
C GLY A 107 -3.26 -3.16 -4.93
N ASN A 108 -3.97 -3.40 -6.03
CA ASN A 108 -4.22 -2.39 -7.06
C ASN A 108 -5.47 -1.57 -6.68
N LEU A 109 -6.55 -1.61 -7.48
CA LEU A 109 -7.85 -1.04 -7.09
C LEU A 109 -8.49 -1.79 -5.91
N THR A 110 -8.11 -3.05 -5.72
CA THR A 110 -8.55 -3.91 -4.61
C THR A 110 -7.35 -4.49 -3.87
N GLY A 111 -7.48 -4.69 -2.55
CA GLY A 111 -6.50 -5.43 -1.76
C GLY A 111 -6.53 -6.93 -2.04
N PHE A 112 -5.63 -7.68 -1.42
CA PHE A 112 -5.52 -9.14 -1.52
C PHE A 112 -5.64 -9.82 -0.14
N ILE A 113 -5.98 -11.11 -0.17
CA ILE A 113 -5.86 -12.04 0.94
C ILE A 113 -4.98 -13.23 0.53
N THR A 114 -4.39 -13.91 1.50
CA THR A 114 -3.70 -15.19 1.30
C THR A 114 -4.73 -16.32 1.26
N SER A 115 -4.59 -17.23 0.29
CA SER A 115 -5.55 -18.33 0.04
C SER A 115 -4.92 -19.72 0.10
N GLY A 116 -3.75 -19.84 0.72
CA GLY A 116 -3.14 -21.13 0.98
C GLY A 116 -1.98 -21.10 1.98
N TYR A 117 -1.78 -22.24 2.65
CA TYR A 117 -0.68 -22.47 3.57
C TYR A 117 0.65 -22.66 2.85
N ASN A 118 1.71 -22.02 3.35
CA ASN A 118 3.10 -22.11 2.86
C ASN A 118 3.25 -22.02 1.33
N ASN A 119 2.42 -21.19 0.68
CA ASN A 119 2.46 -20.96 -0.76
C ASN A 119 2.13 -19.50 -1.11
N LEU A 120 2.59 -19.05 -2.28
CA LEU A 120 2.29 -17.71 -2.81
C LEU A 120 0.97 -17.72 -3.59
N LYS A 121 -0.13 -18.10 -2.93
CA LYS A 121 -1.48 -18.03 -3.51
C LYS A 121 -2.26 -16.90 -2.86
N PHE A 122 -2.75 -15.99 -3.71
CA PHE A 122 -3.49 -14.81 -3.28
C PHE A 122 -4.81 -14.72 -4.04
N SER A 123 -5.77 -14.06 -3.42
CA SER A 123 -7.07 -13.79 -4.04
C SER A 123 -7.50 -12.36 -3.71
N PRO A 124 -8.30 -11.70 -4.56
CA PRO A 124 -8.83 -10.39 -4.26
C PRO A 124 -9.58 -10.39 -2.91
N SER A 125 -9.32 -9.37 -2.10
CA SER A 125 -10.03 -9.12 -0.85
C SER A 125 -11.28 -8.28 -1.08
N THR A 126 -12.03 -8.03 0.00
CA THR A 126 -13.12 -7.05 0.01
C THR A 126 -12.65 -5.61 0.22
N THR A 127 -11.35 -5.36 0.40
CA THR A 127 -10.77 -4.01 0.43
C THR A 127 -10.80 -3.43 -0.98
N THR A 128 -11.40 -2.25 -1.16
CA THR A 128 -11.61 -1.57 -2.43
C THR A 128 -11.16 -0.11 -2.36
N GLN A 129 -11.60 0.71 -3.32
CA GLN A 129 -11.44 2.17 -3.29
C GLN A 129 -12.39 2.87 -2.31
N THR A 130 -13.40 2.18 -1.76
CA THR A 130 -14.43 2.76 -0.89
C THR A 130 -14.69 1.96 0.38
N ALA A 131 -13.99 0.85 0.56
CA ALA A 131 -14.16 -0.05 1.70
C ALA A 131 -12.82 -0.63 2.11
N GLY A 132 -12.61 -0.75 3.41
CA GLY A 132 -11.41 -1.25 4.06
C GLY A 132 -11.54 -1.03 5.56
N ASN A 133 -10.47 -1.21 6.32
CA ASN A 133 -10.49 -0.86 7.75
C ASN A 133 -10.75 0.63 7.95
N SER A 134 -10.00 1.48 7.25
CA SER A 134 -10.17 2.93 7.25
C SER A 134 -9.43 3.55 6.09
N LEU A 135 -9.75 4.81 5.76
CA LEU A 135 -8.95 5.62 4.84
C LEU A 135 -7.52 5.71 5.40
N GLY A 136 -6.52 5.26 4.65
CA GLY A 136 -5.11 5.34 5.07
C GLY A 136 -4.60 4.20 5.93
N ILE A 137 -5.46 3.58 6.76
CA ILE A 137 -5.03 2.81 7.92
C ILE A 137 -5.50 1.36 7.83
N GLY A 138 -4.56 0.42 7.84
CA GLY A 138 -4.81 -1.01 7.94
C GLY A 138 -5.22 -1.42 9.35
N ALA A 139 -6.06 -2.44 9.45
CA ALA A 139 -6.44 -3.02 10.74
C ALA A 139 -5.26 -3.67 11.47
N ASN A 140 -5.30 -3.61 12.79
CA ASN A 140 -4.45 -4.45 13.62
C ASN A 140 -4.93 -5.91 13.57
N GLY A 141 -3.99 -6.84 13.66
CA GLY A 141 -4.27 -8.25 13.79
C GLY A 141 -4.89 -8.59 15.14
N LYS A 142 -5.80 -9.57 15.14
CA LYS A 142 -6.46 -10.03 16.36
C LYS A 142 -5.53 -10.92 17.18
N SER A 143 -5.45 -10.67 18.50
CA SER A 143 -4.67 -11.52 19.40
C SER A 143 -5.38 -12.88 19.59
N HIS A 144 -4.60 -13.94 19.73
CA HIS A 144 -5.09 -15.30 19.91
C HIS A 144 -4.20 -16.06 20.90
N ALA A 145 -4.62 -17.24 21.34
CA ALA A 145 -3.83 -18.13 22.20
C ALA A 145 -3.01 -19.17 21.40
N ASP A 146 -3.04 -19.11 20.06
CA ASP A 146 -2.40 -20.14 19.22
C ASP A 146 -1.87 -19.50 17.93
N THR A 147 -2.74 -18.81 17.18
CA THR A 147 -2.37 -18.22 15.89
C THR A 147 -2.89 -16.79 15.80
N PRO A 148 -2.13 -15.80 16.32
CA PRO A 148 -2.54 -14.40 16.22
C PRO A 148 -2.58 -13.94 14.77
N GLY A 149 -3.52 -13.05 14.49
CA GLY A 149 -3.68 -12.47 13.17
C GLY A 149 -2.59 -11.46 12.84
N SER A 150 -2.16 -11.38 11.58
CA SER A 150 -1.16 -10.38 11.16
C SER A 150 -1.73 -8.97 11.07
N GLY A 151 -0.86 -7.98 11.00
CA GLY A 151 -1.27 -6.61 10.68
C GLY A 151 -1.68 -6.47 9.21
N ALA A 152 -2.75 -5.74 8.93
CA ALA A 152 -3.18 -5.43 7.57
C ALA A 152 -2.27 -4.36 6.92
N GLY A 153 -2.19 -4.38 5.59
CA GLY A 153 -1.47 -3.32 4.86
C GLY A 153 -2.18 -1.96 5.00
N GLY A 154 -1.41 -0.87 5.04
CA GLY A 154 -1.94 0.49 4.86
C GLY A 154 -2.51 0.69 3.46
N GLY A 155 -2.71 1.91 2.97
CA GLY A 155 -3.14 2.14 1.58
C GLY A 155 -4.05 3.34 1.40
N PHE A 156 -4.65 3.51 0.22
CA PHE A 156 -5.73 4.47 0.03
C PHE A 156 -6.87 4.14 0.99
N TYR A 157 -7.39 2.92 0.90
CA TYR A 157 -8.01 2.22 2.02
C TYR A 157 -7.06 1.15 2.55
N GLY A 158 -6.86 1.12 3.87
CA GLY A 158 -6.11 0.06 4.51
C GLY A 158 -6.91 -1.24 4.57
N GLY A 159 -6.19 -2.36 4.57
CA GLY A 159 -6.79 -3.69 4.58
C GLY A 159 -7.59 -3.97 5.85
N PHE A 160 -8.58 -4.85 5.73
CA PHE A 160 -9.27 -5.47 6.84
C PHE A 160 -8.34 -6.42 7.62
N GLY A 161 -8.64 -6.52 8.91
CA GLY A 161 -8.01 -7.49 9.81
C GLY A 161 -8.40 -8.90 9.45
N ASP A 162 -7.68 -9.84 10.02
CA ASP A 162 -7.96 -11.26 9.89
C ASP A 162 -9.36 -11.62 10.42
N LYS A 163 -9.91 -12.73 9.92
CA LYS A 163 -11.21 -13.22 10.40
C LYS A 163 -11.08 -14.02 11.70
N SER A 164 -9.85 -14.34 12.13
CA SER A 164 -9.53 -14.99 13.41
C SER A 164 -10.36 -16.25 13.68
N GLU A 165 -10.19 -17.25 12.82
CA GLU A 165 -10.80 -18.59 12.94
C GLU A 165 -9.79 -19.72 12.68
N SER A 166 -8.49 -19.48 12.90
CA SER A 166 -7.50 -20.57 12.78
C SER A 166 -7.77 -21.61 13.85
N VAL A 167 -8.24 -22.79 13.43
CA VAL A 167 -8.56 -23.92 14.29
C VAL A 167 -7.55 -25.08 14.13
N ASN A 168 -6.62 -24.98 13.17
CA ASN A 168 -5.54 -25.96 12.94
C ASN A 168 -4.44 -25.43 11.99
N GLN A 169 -3.27 -26.09 12.02
CA GLN A 169 -2.05 -25.70 11.28
C GLN A 169 -2.23 -25.57 9.76
N ASN A 170 -3.19 -26.28 9.15
CA ASN A 170 -3.40 -26.24 7.70
C ASN A 170 -4.25 -25.05 7.23
N ASN A 171 -4.82 -24.27 8.15
CA ASN A 171 -5.70 -23.14 7.83
C ASN A 171 -5.19 -21.80 8.39
N GLU A 172 -3.96 -21.73 8.87
CA GLU A 172 -3.37 -20.52 9.49
C GLU A 172 -3.36 -19.29 8.54
N TYR A 173 -3.44 -19.52 7.22
CA TYR A 173 -3.53 -18.44 6.24
C TYR A 173 -4.79 -17.56 6.42
N VAL A 174 -5.83 -18.02 7.13
CA VAL A 174 -7.02 -17.19 7.46
C VAL A 174 -6.74 -16.16 8.55
N SER A 175 -5.66 -16.34 9.31
CA SER A 175 -5.12 -15.36 10.25
C SER A 175 -4.26 -14.29 9.55
N VAL A 176 -3.95 -14.45 8.25
CA VAL A 176 -3.29 -13.39 7.49
C VAL A 176 -4.31 -12.31 7.14
N SER A 177 -4.08 -11.11 7.65
CA SER A 177 -4.89 -9.93 7.31
C SER A 177 -4.78 -9.58 5.83
N SER A 178 -5.78 -8.84 5.33
CA SER A 178 -5.76 -8.36 3.94
C SER A 178 -4.79 -7.18 3.73
N SER A 179 -4.37 -6.97 2.49
CA SER A 179 -3.68 -5.73 2.11
C SER A 179 -4.67 -4.61 1.77
N GLY A 180 -4.17 -3.38 1.71
CA GLY A 180 -4.96 -2.23 1.27
C GLY A 180 -5.02 -2.07 -0.25
N SER A 181 -5.62 -0.97 -0.69
CA SER A 181 -5.72 -0.57 -2.10
C SER A 181 -4.78 0.59 -2.45
N SER A 182 -4.27 0.62 -3.68
CA SER A 182 -3.53 1.75 -4.25
C SER A 182 -4.48 2.81 -4.82
N TYR A 183 -3.96 4.00 -5.09
CA TYR A 183 -4.73 5.10 -5.69
C TYR A 183 -3.85 6.00 -6.55
N VAL A 184 -4.39 6.47 -7.69
CA VAL A 184 -3.78 7.52 -8.49
C VAL A 184 -4.87 8.45 -9.00
N SER A 185 -4.77 9.75 -8.71
CA SER A 185 -5.76 10.71 -9.17
C SER A 185 -5.87 10.72 -10.69
N GLY A 186 -7.08 10.55 -11.20
CA GLY A 186 -7.41 10.48 -12.62
C GLY A 186 -7.30 9.08 -13.24
N PHE A 187 -6.84 8.06 -12.51
CA PHE A 187 -6.78 6.69 -13.00
C PHE A 187 -8.18 6.04 -12.98
N GLU A 188 -8.52 5.34 -14.06
CA GLU A 188 -9.83 4.68 -14.21
C GLU A 188 -10.08 3.65 -13.11
N GLY A 189 -11.27 3.67 -12.52
CA GLY A 189 -11.65 2.79 -11.40
C GLY A 189 -11.26 3.29 -10.01
N CYS A 190 -10.39 4.32 -9.89
CA CYS A 190 -10.17 4.99 -8.61
C CYS A 190 -11.42 5.81 -8.18
N ASN A 191 -11.65 5.94 -6.88
CA ASN A 191 -12.71 6.80 -6.33
C ASN A 191 -12.13 7.76 -5.29
N SER A 192 -11.96 9.02 -5.68
CA SER A 192 -11.42 10.06 -4.82
C SER A 192 -12.37 10.40 -3.68
N VAL A 193 -11.82 11.07 -2.68
CA VAL A 193 -12.57 11.70 -1.61
C VAL A 193 -12.45 13.23 -1.72
N ASN A 194 -13.40 13.97 -1.16
CA ASN A 194 -13.25 15.40 -0.93
C ASN A 194 -12.41 15.67 0.33
N GLU A 195 -12.23 16.93 0.70
CA GLU A 195 -11.41 17.33 1.86
C GLU A 195 -11.84 16.69 3.20
N ASN A 196 -13.10 16.26 3.29
CA ASN A 196 -13.68 15.64 4.49
C ASN A 196 -13.62 14.10 4.46
N GLY A 197 -12.96 13.50 3.46
CA GLY A 197 -12.89 12.04 3.32
C GLY A 197 -14.16 11.41 2.72
N ILE A 198 -15.08 12.21 2.16
CA ILE A 198 -16.33 11.71 1.55
C ILE A 198 -16.10 11.40 0.08
N HIS A 199 -16.52 10.21 -0.37
CA HIS A 199 -16.36 9.78 -1.75
C HIS A 199 -17.07 10.68 -2.77
N THR A 200 -16.35 11.00 -3.85
CA THR A 200 -16.85 11.87 -4.93
C THR A 200 -17.42 11.08 -6.11
N ASN A 201 -17.37 9.75 -6.08
CA ASN A 201 -17.72 8.87 -7.21
C ASN A 201 -17.00 9.27 -8.50
N SER A 202 -15.75 9.70 -8.35
CA SER A 202 -14.93 10.24 -9.44
C SER A 202 -13.45 9.94 -9.17
N PRO A 203 -12.67 9.55 -10.19
CA PRO A 203 -11.24 9.33 -10.00
C PRO A 203 -10.45 10.65 -9.85
N LYS A 204 -11.08 11.79 -10.10
CA LYS A 204 -10.41 13.10 -10.07
C LYS A 204 -10.34 13.63 -8.63
N HIS A 205 -9.12 13.84 -8.13
CA HIS A 205 -8.89 14.48 -6.85
C HIS A 205 -9.49 15.90 -6.79
N TYR A 206 -9.99 16.32 -5.63
CA TYR A 206 -10.72 17.60 -5.45
C TYR A 206 -9.90 18.84 -5.84
N SER A 207 -8.57 18.76 -5.73
CA SER A 207 -7.66 19.85 -6.14
C SER A 207 -7.57 20.06 -7.66
N GLY A 208 -8.16 19.17 -8.46
CA GLY A 208 -8.05 19.14 -9.92
C GLY A 208 -6.72 18.60 -10.44
N ILE A 209 -5.79 18.18 -9.57
CA ILE A 209 -4.55 17.50 -9.97
C ILE A 209 -4.90 16.08 -10.40
N VAL A 210 -4.54 15.72 -11.63
CA VAL A 210 -4.75 14.39 -12.21
C VAL A 210 -3.48 13.95 -12.94
N PHE A 211 -3.25 12.64 -12.96
CA PHE A 211 -2.13 12.03 -13.68
C PHE A 211 -2.58 11.50 -15.04
N THR A 212 -1.70 11.63 -16.03
CA THR A 212 -1.80 10.94 -17.31
C THR A 212 -0.76 9.83 -17.39
N ASN A 213 -0.96 8.86 -18.29
CA ASN A 213 -0.10 7.67 -18.39
C ASN A 213 0.11 6.99 -17.03
N ALA A 214 -0.94 7.01 -16.21
CA ALA A 214 -0.89 6.46 -14.87
C ALA A 214 -0.90 4.93 -14.93
N THR A 215 -0.20 4.31 -13.98
CA THR A 215 -0.09 2.85 -13.85
C THR A 215 -0.23 2.49 -12.37
N ILE A 216 -0.98 1.43 -12.08
CA ILE A 216 -1.11 0.80 -10.76
C ILE A 216 -0.82 -0.69 -10.95
N LEU A 217 0.25 -1.20 -10.32
CA LEU A 217 0.62 -2.61 -10.31
C LEU A 217 0.58 -3.13 -8.88
N ASP A 218 -0.01 -4.30 -8.67
CA ASP A 218 -0.05 -4.92 -7.34
C ASP A 218 1.33 -5.46 -6.90
N GLY A 219 1.44 -5.80 -5.61
CA GLY A 219 2.65 -6.35 -5.02
C GLY A 219 3.00 -7.79 -5.44
N ASN A 220 2.23 -8.38 -6.37
CA ASN A 220 2.56 -9.66 -7.01
C ASN A 220 2.96 -9.50 -8.48
N SER A 221 2.92 -8.27 -8.99
CA SER A 221 3.34 -7.91 -10.33
C SER A 221 4.84 -7.66 -10.37
N THR A 222 5.41 -7.78 -11.57
CA THR A 222 6.81 -7.48 -11.78
C THR A 222 7.01 -6.05 -12.28
N PHE A 223 7.85 -5.28 -11.62
CA PHE A 223 8.22 -3.93 -12.01
C PHE A 223 9.69 -3.65 -11.69
N LYS A 224 10.16 -2.45 -12.04
CA LYS A 224 11.52 -2.02 -11.71
C LYS A 224 11.54 -1.42 -10.31
N SER A 225 12.49 -1.86 -9.50
CA SER A 225 12.82 -1.27 -8.20
C SER A 225 13.34 0.16 -8.38
N PRO A 226 13.47 0.94 -7.29
CA PRO A 226 14.05 2.28 -7.34
C PRO A 226 15.45 2.31 -7.96
N ASP A 227 16.21 1.22 -7.79
CA ASP A 227 17.56 1.01 -8.33
C ASP A 227 17.57 0.39 -9.75
N GLU A 228 16.42 0.40 -10.43
CA GLU A 228 16.24 -0.08 -11.81
C GLU A 228 16.39 -1.60 -12.03
N TRP A 229 16.41 -2.39 -10.95
CA TRP A 229 16.41 -3.86 -11.02
C TRP A 229 14.99 -4.40 -11.13
N LYS A 230 14.81 -5.55 -11.80
CA LYS A 230 13.50 -6.20 -11.89
C LYS A 230 13.16 -6.89 -10.57
N GLU A 231 12.01 -6.57 -9.97
CA GLU A 231 11.50 -7.17 -8.74
C GLU A 231 10.03 -7.55 -8.87
N ILE A 232 9.61 -8.61 -8.16
CA ILE A 232 8.19 -8.97 -8.02
C ILE A 232 7.71 -8.34 -6.72
N GLY A 233 6.92 -7.27 -6.80
CA GLY A 233 6.54 -6.46 -5.64
C GLY A 233 7.73 -5.79 -4.95
N HIS A 234 7.46 -4.73 -4.20
CA HIS A 234 8.51 -4.03 -3.46
C HIS A 234 8.72 -4.65 -2.07
N SER A 235 9.98 -4.85 -1.67
CA SER A 235 10.33 -5.41 -0.36
C SER A 235 11.17 -4.42 0.44
N GLY A 236 10.82 -4.23 1.71
CA GLY A 236 11.52 -3.30 2.60
C GLY A 236 10.71 -2.03 2.84
N ASN A 237 11.41 -0.92 3.08
CA ASN A 237 10.80 0.40 3.14
C ASN A 237 10.48 0.86 1.71
N GLY A 238 9.37 1.57 1.55
CA GLY A 238 8.95 2.14 0.29
C GLY A 238 9.89 3.20 -0.25
N ALA A 239 9.58 3.67 -1.45
CA ALA A 239 10.40 4.64 -2.14
C ALA A 239 9.55 5.56 -3.02
N ALA A 240 10.01 6.78 -3.21
CA ALA A 240 9.41 7.74 -4.14
C ALA A 240 10.50 8.31 -5.05
N ARG A 241 10.19 8.38 -6.34
CA ARG A 241 11.04 8.98 -7.36
C ARG A 241 10.26 10.00 -8.16
N ILE A 242 10.84 11.18 -8.30
CA ILE A 242 10.29 12.31 -9.05
C ILE A 242 11.32 12.69 -10.11
N THR A 243 10.90 12.64 -11.37
CA THR A 243 11.74 13.00 -12.51
C THR A 243 11.08 14.14 -13.27
N ARG A 244 11.82 15.23 -13.49
CA ARG A 244 11.39 16.31 -14.37
C ARG A 244 11.46 15.82 -15.81
N ILE A 245 10.40 16.05 -16.59
CA ILE A 245 10.36 15.73 -18.01
C ILE A 245 10.67 17.02 -18.77
N ASP A 246 11.87 17.11 -19.33
CA ASP A 246 12.25 18.24 -20.16
C ASP A 246 11.65 18.13 -21.57
N SER A 247 11.40 19.29 -22.17
CA SER A 247 10.67 19.46 -23.43
C SER A 247 11.28 18.75 -24.63
N GLU A 248 12.57 18.36 -24.58
CA GLU A 248 13.25 17.63 -25.65
C GLU A 248 12.78 16.17 -25.77
N ILE A 249 12.28 15.56 -24.68
CA ILE A 249 11.78 14.16 -24.66
C ILE A 249 10.33 14.06 -25.18
N CYS A 250 9.62 15.18 -25.34
CA CYS A 250 8.24 15.19 -25.85
C CYS A 250 8.12 14.72 -27.31
N ASN A 251 9.20 14.70 -28.09
CA ASN A 251 9.16 14.31 -29.51
C ASN A 251 9.09 12.79 -29.76
N ASP A 252 9.56 11.94 -28.84
CA ASP A 252 9.71 10.50 -29.14
C ASP A 252 8.63 9.58 -28.53
N ARG A 253 7.87 10.03 -27.52
CA ARG A 253 6.90 9.14 -26.82
C ARG A 253 5.51 9.72 -26.58
N VAL A 254 5.25 10.99 -26.91
CA VAL A 254 3.94 11.62 -26.71
C VAL A 254 3.55 12.39 -27.96
N LYS A 255 2.95 11.69 -28.94
CA LYS A 255 2.34 12.34 -30.11
C LYS A 255 1.14 13.18 -29.65
N SER A 256 1.36 14.48 -29.34
CA SER A 256 0.38 15.60 -29.47
C SER A 256 0.49 16.74 -28.44
N ILE A 257 1.65 17.04 -27.80
CA ILE A 257 1.73 18.22 -26.93
C ILE A 257 2.88 19.15 -27.34
N PHE A 258 2.51 20.30 -27.92
CA PHE A 258 3.38 21.45 -28.16
C PHE A 258 3.95 21.94 -26.80
N CYS A 259 5.27 21.89 -26.62
CA CYS A 259 5.90 21.95 -25.30
C CYS A 259 6.87 23.15 -25.15
N PRO A 260 6.38 24.39 -24.96
CA PRO A 260 7.19 25.45 -24.36
C PRO A 260 6.97 25.47 -22.84
N SER A 261 8.07 25.39 -22.07
CA SER A 261 8.14 25.65 -20.62
C SER A 261 7.08 24.96 -19.75
N MET A 262 6.93 23.64 -19.85
CA MET A 262 6.00 22.89 -18.98
C MET A 262 6.71 22.28 -17.77
N ASN A 263 6.25 22.61 -16.57
CA ASN A 263 6.59 21.91 -15.33
C ASN A 263 5.90 20.53 -15.31
N LEU A 264 6.42 19.61 -16.13
CA LEU A 264 5.93 18.25 -16.29
C LEU A 264 6.82 17.30 -15.48
N PHE A 265 6.21 16.42 -14.70
CA PHE A 265 6.93 15.49 -13.82
C PHE A 265 6.39 14.08 -13.96
N TYR A 266 7.31 13.11 -14.00
CA TYR A 266 7.01 11.70 -13.81
C TYR A 266 7.21 11.34 -12.35
N LEU A 267 6.19 10.74 -11.74
CA LEU A 267 6.21 10.26 -10.37
C LEU A 267 6.10 8.74 -10.38
N SER A 268 6.92 8.06 -9.57
CA SER A 268 6.82 6.61 -9.34
C SER A 268 7.07 6.26 -7.87
N PHE A 269 6.22 5.41 -7.32
CA PHE A 269 6.12 5.09 -5.90
C PHE A 269 6.07 3.58 -5.70
N HIS A 270 6.75 3.11 -4.65
CA HIS A 270 6.95 1.70 -4.27
C HIS A 270 6.57 1.45 -2.82
#